data_AF-A0A812TIL7-F1
#
_entry.id   AF-A0A812TIL7-F1
#
_cell.length_a   1.000
_cell.length_b   1.000
_cell.length_c   1.000
_cell.angle_alpha   90.00
_cell.angle_beta   90.00
_cell.angle_gamma   90.00
#
_symmetry.space_group_name_H-M   'P 1'
#
loop_
_entity.id
_entity.type
_entity.pdbx_description
1 polymer ?
#
loop_
_entity_poly.entity_id
_entity_poly.type
_entity_poly.pdbx_seq_one_letter_code
_entity_poly.pdbx_strand_id
1 'polypeptide(L)'
;EHFRGMLAIKKMSGDGNCLFHALGENTVESGACLRALIIQYLRENAEAEEDEEQVQAWLQESQYLQSDPGHWGGDTAIIAFTRMRQQRVLLHCRTPNGDILTSERTHSDVDEKQPNAGRTQHRTPRK
;
A
#
# COMPACT_ATOMS: atom_id res chain seq x y z
N GLU A 1 -26.88 2.43 6.98
CA GLU A 1 -27.03 0.99 6.67
C GLU A 1 -25.70 0.30 6.96
N HIS A 2 -25.68 -0.73 7.80
CA HIS A 2 -24.46 -1.44 8.17
C HIS A 2 -24.14 -2.48 7.11
N PHE A 3 -23.10 -2.25 6.32
CA PHE A 3 -22.53 -3.25 5.41
C PHE A 3 -22.02 -4.43 6.24
N ARG A 4 -22.80 -5.52 6.33
CA ARG A 4 -22.34 -6.83 6.83
C ARG A 4 -21.79 -7.63 5.64
N GLY A 5 -20.72 -7.14 5.04
CA GLY A 5 -19.95 -7.92 4.07
C GLY A 5 -19.07 -8.92 4.81
N MET A 6 -19.11 -10.20 4.42
CA MET A 6 -18.08 -11.16 4.84
C MET A 6 -16.83 -10.92 3.99
N LEU A 7 -15.71 -10.64 4.64
CA LEU A 7 -14.40 -10.64 3.98
C LEU A 7 -13.97 -12.09 3.73
N ALA A 8 -13.47 -12.37 2.54
CA ALA A 8 -12.94 -13.68 2.16
C ALA A 8 -11.52 -13.53 1.62
N ILE A 9 -10.69 -14.56 1.82
CA ILE A 9 -9.32 -14.59 1.30
C ILE A 9 -9.35 -15.03 -0.15
N LYS A 10 -8.84 -14.19 -1.05
CA LYS A 10 -8.51 -14.59 -2.42
C LYS A 10 -7.03 -14.96 -2.50
N LYS A 11 -6.72 -16.19 -2.91
CA LYS A 11 -5.35 -16.63 -3.12
C LYS A 11 -4.82 -16.06 -4.43
N MET A 12 -3.60 -15.51 -4.38
CA MET A 12 -2.83 -15.11 -5.56
C MET A 12 -1.85 -16.20 -5.95
N SER A 13 -1.31 -16.12 -7.17
CA SER A 13 -0.17 -16.93 -7.60
C SER A 13 0.99 -16.76 -6.63
N GLY A 14 1.60 -17.87 -6.21
CA GLY A 14 2.74 -17.87 -5.29
C GLY A 14 4.08 -17.60 -6.01
N ASP A 15 4.13 -16.54 -6.81
CA ASP A 15 5.32 -16.12 -7.55
C ASP A 15 5.91 -14.82 -6.97
N GLY A 16 6.99 -14.33 -7.58
CA GLY A 16 7.62 -13.06 -7.21
C GLY A 16 6.74 -11.83 -7.38
N ASN A 17 5.54 -11.98 -7.97
CA ASN A 17 4.58 -10.91 -8.19
C ASN A 17 3.33 -10.99 -7.32
N CYS A 18 3.27 -11.90 -6.35
CA CYS A 18 2.09 -12.10 -5.50
C CYS A 18 1.58 -10.80 -4.84
N LEU A 19 2.48 -9.92 -4.38
CA LEU A 19 2.11 -8.61 -3.84
C LEU A 19 1.43 -7.73 -4.90
N PHE A 20 2.02 -7.64 -6.09
CA PHE A 20 1.49 -6.81 -7.17
C PHE A 20 0.17 -7.36 -7.72
N HIS A 21 -0.02 -8.68 -7.72
CA HIS A 21 -1.32 -9.30 -7.99
C HIS A 21 -2.35 -8.90 -6.95
N ALA A 22 -2.00 -8.90 -5.66
CA ALA A 22 -2.92 -8.51 -4.59
C ALA A 22 -3.28 -7.01 -4.65
N LEU A 23 -2.31 -6.13 -4.91
CA LEU A 23 -2.54 -4.69 -5.04
C LEU A 23 -3.33 -4.33 -6.31
N GLY A 24 -3.07 -5.03 -7.41
CA GLY A 24 -3.71 -4.82 -8.72
C GLY A 24 -5.03 -5.55 -8.91
N GLU A 25 -5.52 -6.28 -7.90
CA GLU A 25 -6.70 -7.15 -8.04
C GLU A 25 -7.96 -6.41 -8.55
N ASN A 26 -8.12 -5.14 -8.17
CA ASN A 26 -9.25 -4.32 -8.60
C ASN A 26 -8.87 -3.32 -9.71
N THR A 27 -7.72 -3.53 -10.36
CA THR A 27 -7.24 -2.67 -11.45
C THR A 27 -7.20 -3.47 -12.75
N VAL A 28 -6.99 -2.76 -13.87
CA VAL A 28 -6.97 -3.39 -15.21
C VAL A 28 -5.61 -4.01 -15.54
N GLU A 29 -4.58 -3.62 -14.81
CA GLU A 29 -3.20 -4.04 -15.00
C GLU A 29 -2.93 -5.43 -14.41
N SER A 30 -2.09 -6.21 -15.10
CA SER A 30 -1.55 -7.43 -14.50
C SER A 30 -0.55 -7.10 -13.38
N GLY A 31 -0.27 -8.07 -12.49
CA GLY A 31 0.73 -7.89 -11.43
C GLY A 31 2.12 -7.52 -11.98
N ALA A 32 2.53 -8.12 -13.11
CA ALA A 32 3.78 -7.75 -13.77
C ALA A 32 3.77 -6.31 -14.33
N CYS A 33 2.63 -5.86 -14.86
CA CYS A 33 2.48 -4.47 -15.31
C CYS A 33 2.51 -3.51 -14.13
N LEU A 34 1.83 -3.83 -13.03
CA LEU A 34 1.86 -3.01 -11.82
C LEU A 34 3.26 -2.95 -11.19
N ARG A 35 4.02 -4.06 -11.20
CA ARG A 35 5.44 -4.07 -10.79
C ARG A 35 6.24 -3.05 -11.59
N ALA A 36 6.12 -3.06 -12.92
CA ALA A 36 6.83 -2.12 -13.79
C ALA A 36 6.45 -0.66 -13.50
N LEU A 37 5.17 -0.38 -13.29
CA LEU A 37 4.68 0.96 -12.92
C LEU A 37 5.27 1.43 -11.58
N ILE A 38 5.34 0.54 -10.58
CA ILE A 38 5.94 0.87 -9.28
C ILE A 38 7.44 1.13 -9.41
N ILE A 39 8.18 0.31 -10.16
CA ILE A 39 9.62 0.53 -10.41
C ILE A 39 9.85 1.90 -11.08
N GLN A 40 9.03 2.25 -12.05
CA GLN A 40 9.09 3.54 -12.72
C GLN A 40 8.78 4.68 -11.75
N TYR A 41 7.69 4.57 -10.97
CA TYR A 41 7.31 5.56 -9.97
C TYR A 41 8.44 5.83 -8.97
N LEU A 42 9.07 4.78 -8.43
CA LEU A 42 10.18 4.89 -7.47
C LEU A 42 11.34 5.70 -8.05
N ARG A 43 11.69 5.49 -9.33
CA ARG A 43 12.79 6.20 -10.00
C ARG A 43 12.47 7.66 -10.25
N GLU A 44 11.30 7.92 -10.83
CA GLU A 44 10.89 9.29 -11.18
C GLU A 44 10.72 10.15 -9.92
N ASN A 45 10.19 9.58 -8.83
CA ASN A 45 10.00 10.35 -7.61
C ASN A 45 11.31 10.48 -6.81
N ALA A 46 12.26 9.55 -6.94
CA ALA A 46 13.58 9.69 -6.31
C ALA A 46 14.36 10.90 -6.84
N GLU A 47 14.13 11.30 -8.10
CA GLU A 47 14.73 12.51 -8.66
C GLU A 47 14.16 13.81 -8.07
N ALA A 48 12.96 13.76 -7.49
CA ALA A 48 12.22 14.90 -6.95
C ALA A 48 12.13 14.92 -5.41
N GLU A 49 12.71 13.92 -4.74
CA GLU A 49 12.67 13.77 -3.28
C GLU A 49 13.87 14.47 -2.64
N GLU A 50 13.63 15.18 -1.53
CA GLU A 50 14.65 15.96 -0.83
C GLU A 50 15.35 15.13 0.26
N ASP A 51 14.68 14.11 0.80
CA ASP A 51 15.23 13.20 1.80
C ASP A 51 16.17 12.16 1.15
N GLU A 52 17.47 12.32 1.36
CA GLU A 52 18.51 11.43 0.82
C GLU A 52 18.34 9.96 1.25
N GLU A 53 17.89 9.68 2.48
CA GLU A 53 17.65 8.31 2.94
C GLU A 53 16.49 7.69 2.18
N GLN A 54 15.43 8.47 1.94
CA GLN A 54 14.27 8.04 1.17
C GLN A 54 14.61 7.80 -0.30
N VAL A 55 15.42 8.68 -0.90
CA VAL A 55 15.95 8.53 -2.26
C VAL A 55 16.74 7.22 -2.39
N GLN A 56 17.66 6.94 -1.46
CA GLN A 56 18.44 5.71 -1.48
C GLN A 56 17.55 4.47 -1.36
N ALA A 57 16.59 4.48 -0.44
CA ALA A 57 15.65 3.38 -0.27
C ALA A 57 14.84 3.10 -1.56
N TRP A 58 14.37 4.14 -2.25
CA TRP A 58 13.61 4.00 -3.49
C TRP A 58 14.46 3.48 -4.65
N LEU A 59 15.67 4.02 -4.82
CA LEU A 59 16.57 3.57 -5.88
C LEU A 59 16.98 2.11 -5.66
N GLN A 60 17.32 1.73 -4.43
CA GLN A 60 17.65 0.34 -4.07
C GLN A 60 16.48 -0.62 -4.32
N GLU A 61 15.27 -0.28 -3.87
CA GLU A 61 14.08 -1.10 -4.14
C GLU A 61 13.82 -1.21 -5.65
N SER A 62 13.91 -0.11 -6.39
CA SER A 62 13.68 -0.13 -7.84
C SER A 62 14.69 -1.02 -8.59
N GLN A 63 15.96 -1.01 -8.15
CA GLN A 63 17.02 -1.83 -8.73
C GLN A 63 16.83 -3.30 -8.36
N TYR A 64 16.52 -3.58 -7.10
CA TYR A 64 16.22 -4.91 -6.60
C TYR A 64 15.06 -5.54 -7.38
N LEU A 65 13.93 -4.82 -7.50
CA LEU A 65 12.74 -5.31 -8.21
C LEU A 65 12.96 -5.45 -9.73
N GLN A 66 13.81 -4.62 -10.34
CA GLN A 66 14.11 -4.75 -11.77
C GLN A 66 15.05 -5.94 -12.05
N SER A 67 15.96 -6.26 -11.13
CA SER A 67 17.03 -7.24 -11.38
C SER A 67 16.53 -8.67 -11.58
N ASP A 68 15.42 -9.05 -10.94
CA ASP A 68 14.80 -10.37 -11.08
C ASP A 68 13.27 -10.25 -10.95
N PRO A 69 12.46 -10.71 -11.92
CA PRO A 69 11.00 -10.75 -11.79
C PRO A 69 10.50 -11.67 -10.66
N GLY A 70 11.36 -12.56 -10.14
CA GLY A 70 11.13 -13.41 -8.97
C GLY A 70 11.29 -12.70 -7.62
N HIS A 71 11.90 -11.51 -7.58
CA HIS A 71 12.07 -10.76 -6.33
C HIS A 71 10.76 -10.22 -5.79
N TRP A 72 10.56 -10.36 -4.48
CA TRP A 72 9.33 -9.98 -3.81
C TRP A 72 9.32 -8.47 -3.53
N GLY A 73 8.18 -7.83 -3.71
CA GLY A 73 7.99 -6.45 -3.22
C GLY A 73 7.82 -6.41 -1.71
N GLY A 74 8.28 -5.32 -1.11
CA GLY A 74 8.15 -5.06 0.32
C GLY A 74 7.33 -3.82 0.64
N ASP A 75 7.56 -3.28 1.85
CA ASP A 75 6.89 -2.08 2.34
C ASP A 75 7.12 -0.86 1.44
N THR A 76 8.33 -0.71 0.87
CA THR A 76 8.65 0.38 -0.07
C THR A 76 7.76 0.33 -1.32
N ALA A 77 7.53 -0.87 -1.88
CA ALA A 77 6.62 -1.05 -3.01
C ALA A 77 5.15 -0.74 -2.65
N ILE A 78 4.72 -1.08 -1.42
CA ILE A 78 3.38 -0.74 -0.92
C ILE A 78 3.23 0.78 -0.79
N ILE A 79 4.22 1.46 -0.19
CA ILE A 79 4.24 2.92 -0.04
C ILE A 79 4.17 3.60 -1.41
N ALA A 80 5.00 3.17 -2.35
CA ALA A 80 4.98 3.65 -3.73
C ALA A 80 3.60 3.47 -4.38
N PHE A 81 2.98 2.29 -4.22
CA PHE A 81 1.61 2.05 -4.69
C PHE A 81 0.62 3.03 -4.07
N THR A 82 0.66 3.23 -2.76
CA THR A 82 -0.28 4.12 -2.06
C THR A 82 -0.18 5.54 -2.57
N ARG A 83 1.03 6.08 -2.76
CA ARG A 83 1.27 7.42 -3.29
C ARG A 83 0.88 7.49 -4.78
N MET A 84 1.28 6.52 -5.60
CA MET A 84 0.96 6.48 -7.03
C MET A 84 -0.54 6.44 -7.30
N ARG A 85 -1.31 5.67 -6.51
CA ARG A 85 -2.75 5.49 -6.71
C ARG A 85 -3.63 6.37 -5.83
N GLN A 86 -3.05 7.06 -4.85
CA GLN A 86 -3.79 7.75 -3.79
C GLN A 86 -4.78 6.80 -3.09
N GLN A 87 -4.31 5.58 -2.79
CA GLN A 87 -5.12 4.52 -2.19
C GLN A 87 -4.51 4.05 -0.88
N ARG A 88 -5.36 3.81 0.11
CA ARG A 88 -4.98 3.25 1.41
C ARG A 88 -4.76 1.75 1.30
N VAL A 89 -3.79 1.22 2.05
CA VAL A 89 -3.51 -0.21 2.10
C VAL A 89 -3.53 -0.70 3.54
N LEU A 90 -4.40 -1.68 3.81
CA LEU A 90 -4.49 -2.38 5.08
C LEU A 90 -3.90 -3.78 4.93
N LEU A 91 -2.86 -4.08 5.71
CA LEU A 91 -2.21 -5.38 5.75
C LEU A 91 -2.81 -6.22 6.88
N HIS A 92 -3.40 -7.36 6.52
CA HIS A 92 -3.92 -8.34 7.46
C HIS A 92 -2.94 -9.51 7.60
N CYS A 93 -2.33 -9.66 8.77
CA CYS A 93 -1.36 -10.71 9.07
C CYS A 93 -1.93 -11.70 10.08
N ARG A 94 -1.85 -12.99 9.76
CA ARG A 94 -2.16 -14.05 10.72
C ARG A 94 -0.96 -14.26 11.64
N THR A 95 -1.17 -14.17 12.96
CA THR A 95 -0.17 -14.48 13.97
C THR A 95 0.01 -15.99 14.10
N PRO A 96 1.12 -16.47 14.71
CA PRO A 96 1.30 -17.89 15.02
C PRO A 96 0.16 -18.50 15.86
N ASN A 97 -0.51 -17.69 16.68
CA ASN A 97 -1.61 -18.12 17.53
C ASN A 97 -2.97 -18.16 16.79
N GLY A 98 -2.99 -17.76 15.51
CA GLY A 98 -4.18 -17.79 14.65
C GLY A 98 -4.97 -16.49 14.59
N ASP A 99 -4.64 -15.49 15.41
CA ASP A 99 -5.25 -14.16 15.41
C ASP A 99 -4.92 -13.40 14.13
N ILE A 100 -5.79 -12.46 13.72
CA ILE A 100 -5.54 -11.56 12.59
C ILE A 100 -5.21 -10.18 13.14
N LEU A 101 -3.98 -9.72 12.91
CA LEU A 101 -3.57 -8.35 13.14
C LEU A 101 -3.75 -7.54 11.86
N THR A 102 -4.31 -6.35 12.00
CA THR A 102 -4.46 -5.40 10.90
C THR A 102 -3.54 -4.22 11.17
N SER A 103 -2.69 -3.90 10.20
CA SER A 103 -1.82 -2.73 10.24
C SER A 103 -2.04 -1.89 8.98
N GLU A 104 -2.06 -0.58 9.13
CA GLU A 104 -2.14 0.33 7.99
C GLU A 104 -0.73 0.59 7.44
N ARG A 105 -0.58 0.43 6.12
CA ARG A 105 0.66 0.67 5.37
C ARG A 105 0.40 1.71 4.29
N THR A 106 -0.20 2.82 4.69
CA THR A 106 -0.50 3.98 3.85
C THR A 106 0.52 5.08 4.13
N HIS A 107 1.06 5.72 3.09
CA HIS A 107 1.89 6.91 3.26
C HIS A 107 1.06 8.10 3.80
N SER A 108 1.63 8.92 4.67
CA SER A 108 0.95 10.06 5.33
C SER A 108 0.25 11.00 4.36
N ASP A 109 0.86 11.28 3.21
CA ASP A 109 0.30 12.18 2.17
C ASP A 109 -1.05 11.72 1.60
N VAL A 110 -1.38 10.44 1.77
CA VAL A 110 -2.65 9.84 1.33
C VAL A 110 -3.66 9.83 2.48
N ASP A 111 -3.19 9.76 3.73
CA ASP A 111 -4.02 9.73 4.94
C ASP A 111 -4.68 11.10 5.21
N GLU A 112 -3.99 12.20 4.91
CA GLU A 112 -4.49 13.56 5.18
C GLU A 112 -5.53 14.10 4.17
N LYS A 113 -5.76 13.41 3.04
CA LYS A 113 -6.68 13.88 1.98
C LYS A 113 -8.17 13.54 2.18
N GLN A 114 -8.60 13.17 3.40
CA GLN A 114 -10.03 13.17 3.72
C GLN A 114 -10.47 14.54 4.26
N PRO A 115 -11.52 15.18 3.70
CA PRO A 115 -12.13 16.33 4.34
C PRO A 115 -12.72 15.87 5.68
N ASN A 116 -12.28 16.52 6.74
CA ASN A 116 -12.76 16.50 8.11
C ASN A 116 -14.24 16.06 8.20
N ALA A 117 -14.49 14.76 8.37
CA ALA A 117 -15.79 14.24 8.73
C ALA A 117 -16.01 14.59 10.21
N GLY A 118 -16.63 15.75 10.42
CA GLY A 118 -17.17 16.30 11.66
C GLY A 118 -16.80 15.57 12.95
N ARG A 119 -15.78 16.08 13.66
CA ARG A 119 -15.76 15.98 15.13
C ARG A 119 -16.97 16.74 15.68
N THR A 120 -18.12 16.08 15.77
CA THR A 120 -19.21 16.56 16.62
C THR A 120 -18.78 16.35 18.06
N GLN A 121 -18.17 17.37 18.67
CA GLN A 121 -18.00 17.42 20.11
C GLN A 121 -19.40 17.45 20.74
N HIS A 122 -19.81 16.35 21.35
CA HIS A 122 -20.96 16.33 22.24
C HIS A 122 -20.65 17.20 23.46
N ARG A 123 -20.98 18.49 23.39
CA ARG A 123 -21.17 19.33 24.58
C ARG A 123 -22.54 19.00 25.16
N THR A 124 -22.55 18.36 26.32
CA THR A 124 -23.73 18.25 27.17
C THR A 124 -24.09 19.64 27.72
N PRO A 125 -25.35 20.09 27.65
CA PRO A 125 -25.77 21.29 28.34
C PRO A 125 -25.96 20.97 29.83
N ARG A 126 -25.28 21.72 30.70
CA ARG A 126 -25.60 21.75 32.14
C ARG A 126 -27.00 22.35 32.31
N LYS A 127 -27.87 21.62 33.01
CA LYS A 127 -28.96 22.21 33.80
C LYS A 127 -28.55 22.14 35.26
#